data_AF-A0A1B6LWC9-F1
#
_entry.id   AF-A0A1B6LWC9-F1
#
_cell.length_a   1.000
_cell.length_b   1.000
_cell.length_c   1.000
_cell.angle_alpha   90.00
_cell.angle_beta   90.00
_cell.angle_gamma   90.00
#
_symmetry.space_group_name_H-M   'P 1'
#
loop_
_entity.id
_entity.type
_entity.pdbx_description
1 polymer ?
#
loop_
_entity_poly.entity_id
_entity_poly.type
_entity_poly.pdbx_seq_one_letter_code
_entity_poly.pdbx_strand_id
1 'polypeptide(L)'
;MMSLIFTLLLLLKGGIVRGTTGKLQTEDLTKYLQVDDIDSGDYDCLESRPHNSCTRNCVPGKIQICYYRFTFEEYSTMGQACRNCINNVTDCYNPGCVTADGYERTILTINRRLPGPSIQVCVGDRIVVDVINKMNGRSTTVHWHGIRQKNHKFMDGVPMVTQCPIHHSETFRYDFEADAPGCHFYHSHDGLQKVDGLVGSLVVRQPKSEDPNKGEYDDDLPSHVIVVEDWHHLTADSNFPGLKYREDSQMPQTYLIHGRGQWLMTDGYKLVNTPLAQYHVTKGKRHVFRIVAGSCYECPFIFTIEKHDFVIIHADVGPTKPHRVNSLTMSPGERYTIVVNCNQTVGSYWMHTRAVGFC
;
A
#
# COMPACT_ATOMS: atom_id res chain seq x y z
N MET A 1 13.03 -65.49 19.08
CA MET A 1 12.73 -64.04 19.02
C MET A 1 11.95 -63.79 17.74
N MET A 2 10.62 -63.78 17.81
CA MET A 2 9.74 -63.42 16.69
C MET A 2 9.44 -61.93 16.79
N SER A 3 9.82 -61.17 15.77
CA SER A 3 9.53 -59.74 15.64
C SER A 3 8.17 -59.57 14.93
N LEU A 4 7.27 -58.80 15.52
CA LEU A 4 5.99 -58.41 14.93
C LEU A 4 6.19 -57.15 14.07
N ILE A 5 5.88 -57.26 12.78
CA ILE A 5 5.75 -56.11 11.85
C ILE A 5 4.26 -55.86 11.65
N PHE A 6 3.78 -54.68 12.04
CA PHE A 6 2.43 -54.22 11.73
C PHE A 6 2.45 -53.42 10.41
N THR A 7 1.83 -53.99 9.37
CA THR A 7 1.57 -53.29 8.10
C THR A 7 0.22 -52.57 8.20
N LEU A 8 0.24 -51.24 8.23
CA LEU A 8 -0.98 -50.42 8.19
C LEU A 8 -1.51 -50.37 6.75
N LEU A 9 -2.63 -51.05 6.49
CA LEU A 9 -3.36 -51.00 5.23
C LEU A 9 -4.14 -49.68 5.16
N LEU A 10 -3.70 -48.71 4.35
CA LEU A 10 -4.53 -47.56 3.98
C LEU A 10 -5.48 -47.96 2.84
N LEU A 11 -6.76 -48.15 3.17
CA LEU A 11 -7.83 -48.29 2.19
C LEU A 11 -8.09 -46.92 1.53
N LEU A 12 -7.45 -46.68 0.39
CA LEU A 12 -7.83 -45.58 -0.51
C LEU A 12 -9.18 -45.94 -1.15
N LYS A 13 -10.27 -45.39 -0.60
CA LYS A 13 -11.55 -45.31 -1.34
C LYS A 13 -11.30 -44.40 -2.56
N GLY A 14 -11.11 -45.04 -3.71
CA GLY A 14 -11.12 -44.40 -5.02
C GLY A 14 -12.47 -43.77 -5.30
N GLY A 15 -12.62 -42.52 -4.91
CA GLY A 15 -13.61 -41.60 -5.47
C GLY A 15 -12.91 -40.77 -6.54
N ILE A 16 -13.13 -41.10 -7.82
CA ILE A 16 -12.82 -40.19 -8.91
C ILE A 16 -13.76 -39.00 -8.73
N VAL A 17 -13.30 -37.98 -8.01
CA VAL A 17 -13.88 -36.64 -8.14
C VAL A 17 -13.47 -36.21 -9.53
N ARG A 18 -14.39 -36.34 -10.49
CA ARG A 18 -14.35 -35.56 -11.72
C ARG A 18 -14.43 -34.10 -11.28
N GLY A 19 -13.29 -33.51 -10.96
CA GLY A 19 -13.13 -32.08 -10.94
C GLY A 19 -13.52 -31.64 -12.34
N THR A 20 -14.70 -31.04 -12.46
CA THR A 20 -14.90 -30.08 -13.54
C THR A 20 -13.75 -29.11 -13.39
N THR A 21 -12.75 -29.23 -14.25
CA THR A 21 -11.95 -28.10 -14.67
C THR A 21 -12.96 -27.10 -15.20
N GLY A 22 -13.50 -26.30 -14.29
CA GLY A 22 -14.18 -25.09 -14.64
C GLY A 22 -13.16 -24.33 -15.43
N LYS A 23 -13.32 -24.36 -16.76
CA LYS A 23 -12.86 -23.26 -17.59
C LYS A 23 -13.27 -22.03 -16.80
N LEU A 24 -12.29 -21.27 -16.28
CA LEU A 24 -12.50 -19.88 -15.99
C LEU A 24 -13.10 -19.35 -17.28
N GLN A 25 -14.43 -19.21 -17.32
CA GLN A 25 -15.06 -18.41 -18.35
C GLN A 25 -14.37 -17.07 -18.17
N THR A 26 -13.49 -16.75 -19.10
CA THR A 26 -12.81 -15.48 -19.21
C THR A 26 -13.90 -14.45 -19.50
N GLU A 27 -14.71 -14.13 -18.48
CA GLU A 27 -15.44 -12.89 -18.48
C GLU A 27 -14.41 -11.80 -18.69
N ASP A 28 -14.63 -11.02 -19.74
CA ASP A 28 -13.80 -9.87 -20.02
C ASP A 28 -13.96 -8.87 -18.87
N LEU A 29 -12.98 -8.85 -17.98
CA LEU A 29 -12.96 -7.96 -16.81
C LEU A 29 -12.49 -6.55 -17.17
N THR A 30 -12.08 -6.28 -18.42
CA THR A 30 -11.55 -4.97 -18.83
C THR A 30 -12.55 -3.84 -18.59
N LYS A 31 -13.86 -4.11 -18.70
CA LYS A 31 -14.92 -3.14 -18.36
C LYS A 31 -14.95 -2.73 -16.88
N TYR A 32 -14.35 -3.53 -15.99
CA TYR A 32 -14.24 -3.25 -14.56
C TYR A 32 -12.83 -2.75 -14.18
N LEU A 33 -11.94 -2.55 -15.15
CA LEU A 33 -10.57 -2.11 -14.90
C LEU A 33 -10.58 -0.73 -14.24
N GLN A 34 -9.87 -0.63 -13.13
CA GLN A 34 -9.68 0.60 -12.37
C GLN A 34 -8.42 1.34 -12.82
N VAL A 35 -8.40 2.65 -12.59
CA VAL A 35 -7.22 3.50 -12.84
C VAL A 35 -6.18 3.33 -11.74
N ASP A 36 -4.90 3.45 -12.09
CA ASP A 36 -3.78 3.18 -11.18
C ASP A 36 -3.44 4.36 -10.25
N ASP A 37 -3.95 5.54 -10.56
CA ASP A 37 -3.60 6.83 -9.94
C ASP A 37 -4.80 7.52 -9.30
N ILE A 38 -5.76 6.74 -8.80
CA ILE A 38 -6.98 7.26 -8.18
C ILE A 38 -6.72 8.20 -6.99
N ASP A 39 -5.53 8.15 -6.41
CA ASP A 39 -5.04 8.96 -5.29
C ASP A 39 -4.22 10.19 -5.72
N SER A 40 -4.15 10.52 -7.02
CA SER A 40 -3.37 11.67 -7.53
C SER A 40 -3.88 13.05 -7.11
N GLY A 41 -5.15 13.12 -6.68
CA GLY A 41 -5.89 14.38 -6.48
C GLY A 41 -6.81 14.74 -7.66
N ASP A 42 -6.54 14.23 -8.86
CA ASP A 42 -7.37 14.51 -10.05
C ASP A 42 -8.79 13.91 -9.91
N TYR A 43 -8.93 12.89 -9.06
CA TYR A 43 -10.15 12.15 -8.81
C TYR A 43 -10.87 12.54 -7.51
N ASP A 44 -10.45 13.63 -6.86
CA ASP A 44 -11.09 14.08 -5.61
C ASP A 44 -12.54 14.52 -5.84
N CYS A 45 -12.80 15.16 -6.98
CA CYS A 45 -14.15 15.45 -7.45
C CYS A 45 -14.86 14.18 -7.93
N LEU A 46 -16.14 14.00 -7.59
CA LEU A 46 -16.92 12.84 -8.05
C LEU A 46 -17.09 12.82 -9.58
N GLU A 47 -17.16 13.99 -10.20
CA GLU A 47 -17.41 14.16 -11.64
C GLU A 47 -16.19 13.81 -12.51
N SER A 48 -14.98 13.88 -11.96
CA SER A 48 -13.75 13.51 -12.68
C SER A 48 -13.47 12.01 -12.66
N ARG A 49 -14.26 11.23 -11.91
CA ARG A 49 -14.06 9.78 -11.79
C ARG A 49 -14.64 9.03 -13.00
N PRO A 50 -13.96 7.98 -13.49
CA PRO A 50 -14.53 7.11 -14.51
C PRO A 50 -15.89 6.54 -14.08
N HIS A 51 -16.83 6.38 -15.01
CA HIS A 51 -18.17 5.85 -14.70
C HIS A 51 -18.17 4.46 -14.05
N ASN A 52 -17.16 3.64 -14.36
CA ASN A 52 -16.95 2.30 -13.81
C ASN A 52 -16.04 2.30 -12.56
N SER A 53 -15.73 3.47 -11.99
CA SER A 53 -14.84 3.57 -10.84
C SER A 53 -15.48 2.97 -9.59
N CYS A 54 -14.72 2.10 -8.93
CA CYS A 54 -15.04 1.58 -7.61
C CYS A 54 -14.85 2.60 -6.50
N THR A 55 -14.09 3.66 -6.76
CA THR A 55 -13.85 4.75 -5.82
C THR A 55 -15.02 5.72 -5.85
N ARG A 56 -16.06 5.38 -5.10
CA ARG A 56 -17.36 6.05 -5.14
C ARG A 56 -17.92 6.27 -3.73
N ASN A 57 -18.99 7.05 -3.65
CA ASN A 57 -19.79 7.09 -2.43
C ASN A 57 -20.51 5.76 -2.25
N CYS A 58 -20.24 5.08 -1.15
CA CYS A 58 -20.84 3.79 -0.87
C CYS A 58 -22.32 3.93 -0.53
N VAL A 59 -23.13 3.04 -1.11
CA VAL A 59 -24.57 2.96 -0.89
C VAL A 59 -24.88 1.59 -0.30
N PRO A 60 -25.70 1.48 0.77
CA PRO A 60 -26.01 0.20 1.38
C PRO A 60 -26.54 -0.81 0.35
N GLY A 61 -25.97 -2.01 0.34
CA GLY A 61 -26.35 -3.11 -0.56
C GLY A 61 -25.87 -2.98 -2.01
N LYS A 62 -25.20 -1.89 -2.41
CA LYS A 62 -24.64 -1.74 -3.77
C LYS A 62 -23.19 -2.24 -3.83
N ILE A 63 -23.03 -3.45 -4.35
CA ILE A 63 -21.73 -4.08 -4.60
C ILE A 63 -21.32 -3.95 -6.08
N GLN A 64 -20.01 -3.90 -6.34
CA GLN A 64 -19.41 -3.88 -7.67
C GLN A 64 -18.21 -4.83 -7.75
N ILE A 65 -17.83 -5.18 -8.99
CA ILE A 65 -16.56 -5.85 -9.29
C ILE A 65 -15.52 -4.76 -9.55
N CYS A 66 -14.41 -4.84 -8.85
CA CYS A 66 -13.29 -3.91 -8.97
C CYS A 66 -12.07 -4.67 -9.47
N TYR A 67 -11.73 -4.47 -10.74
CA TYR A 67 -10.66 -5.21 -11.37
C TYR A 67 -9.39 -4.36 -11.48
N TYR A 68 -8.27 -4.92 -11.04
CA TYR A 68 -6.95 -4.31 -11.08
C TYR A 68 -5.99 -5.23 -11.81
N ARG A 69 -5.02 -4.64 -12.52
CA ARG A 69 -3.98 -5.38 -13.20
C ARG A 69 -2.62 -4.85 -12.76
N PHE A 70 -1.95 -5.62 -11.93
CA PHE A 70 -0.68 -5.26 -11.32
C PHE A 70 0.47 -5.95 -12.05
N THR A 71 1.39 -5.15 -12.56
CA THR A 71 2.64 -5.60 -13.16
C THR A 71 3.75 -5.34 -12.16
N PHE A 72 4.35 -6.41 -11.65
CA PHE A 72 5.48 -6.34 -10.74
C PHE A 72 6.76 -6.36 -11.58
N GLU A 73 7.58 -5.33 -11.48
CA GLU A 73 8.80 -5.21 -12.28
C GLU A 73 9.95 -4.58 -11.49
N GLU A 74 11.17 -5.00 -11.81
CA GLU A 74 12.39 -4.31 -11.39
C GLU A 74 12.45 -2.95 -12.10
N TYR A 75 12.72 -1.91 -11.35
CA TYR A 75 12.76 -0.53 -11.84
C TYR A 75 13.87 0.25 -11.14
N SER A 76 13.97 1.55 -11.41
CA SER A 76 14.97 2.40 -10.77
C SER A 76 14.37 3.72 -10.36
N THR A 77 14.73 4.20 -9.18
CA THR A 77 14.51 5.61 -8.82
C THR A 77 15.34 6.49 -9.73
N MET A 78 14.83 7.69 -10.03
CA MET A 78 15.51 8.68 -10.86
C MET A 78 15.92 8.15 -12.24
N GLY A 79 15.25 7.10 -12.72
CA GLY A 79 15.53 6.49 -14.01
C GLY A 79 15.14 7.37 -15.21
N GLN A 80 15.19 6.79 -16.40
CA GLN A 80 15.01 7.54 -17.65
C GLN A 80 13.69 8.36 -17.73
N ALA A 81 12.61 7.88 -17.11
CA ALA A 81 11.33 8.60 -17.07
C ALA A 81 11.43 9.95 -16.34
N CYS A 82 12.37 10.10 -15.39
CA CYS A 82 12.58 11.31 -14.61
C CYS A 82 13.38 12.40 -15.34
N ARG A 83 13.92 12.12 -16.54
CA ARG A 83 14.73 13.07 -17.33
C ARG A 83 15.75 13.81 -16.47
N ASN A 84 15.61 15.13 -16.30
CA ASN A 84 16.51 15.97 -15.52
C ASN A 84 15.86 16.48 -14.21
N CYS A 85 15.07 15.63 -13.54
CA CYS A 85 14.28 15.97 -12.35
C CYS A 85 15.06 16.78 -11.28
N ILE A 86 16.31 16.42 -10.99
CA ILE A 86 17.14 17.12 -9.98
C ILE A 86 17.31 18.62 -10.31
N ASN A 87 17.48 18.96 -11.59
CA ASN A 87 17.69 20.34 -12.03
C ASN A 87 16.40 21.01 -12.53
N ASN A 88 15.38 20.21 -12.87
CA ASN A 88 14.11 20.67 -13.41
C ASN A 88 12.95 19.90 -12.76
N VAL A 89 12.35 20.47 -11.71
CA VAL A 89 11.35 19.78 -10.88
C VAL A 89 10.10 19.34 -11.67
N THR A 90 9.77 19.98 -12.79
CA THR A 90 8.64 19.54 -13.62
C THR A 90 8.86 18.15 -14.20
N ASP A 91 10.12 17.79 -14.48
CA ASP A 91 10.44 16.45 -14.99
C ASP A 91 10.21 15.35 -13.95
N CYS A 92 10.18 15.69 -12.66
CA CYS A 92 9.85 14.77 -11.57
C CYS A 92 8.39 14.29 -11.57
N TYR A 93 7.52 14.97 -12.33
CA TYR A 93 6.10 14.63 -12.47
C TYR A 93 5.78 13.92 -13.79
N ASN A 94 6.81 13.56 -14.57
CA ASN A 94 6.61 12.78 -15.79
C ASN A 94 6.02 11.39 -15.46
N PRO A 95 5.12 10.85 -16.31
CA PRO A 95 4.56 9.52 -16.10
C PRO A 95 5.64 8.43 -15.95
N GLY A 96 5.55 7.65 -14.87
CA GLY A 96 6.52 6.60 -14.55
C GLY A 96 7.82 7.10 -13.92
N CYS A 97 8.00 8.41 -13.68
CA CYS A 97 9.11 8.87 -12.87
C CYS A 97 8.89 8.52 -11.40
N VAL A 98 9.77 7.69 -10.85
CA VAL A 98 9.82 7.40 -9.41
C VAL A 98 10.98 8.16 -8.81
N THR A 99 10.70 9.21 -8.02
CA THR A 99 11.75 10.03 -7.42
C THR A 99 12.28 9.45 -6.12
N ALA A 100 11.43 8.84 -5.29
CA ALA A 100 11.74 8.53 -3.90
C ALA A 100 12.33 9.77 -3.20
N ASP A 101 13.56 9.66 -2.71
CA ASP A 101 14.34 10.73 -2.11
C ASP A 101 15.35 11.40 -3.07
N GLY A 102 15.43 10.93 -4.32
CA GLY A 102 16.33 11.43 -5.34
C GLY A 102 17.67 10.69 -5.42
N TYR A 103 17.88 9.65 -4.61
CA TYR A 103 19.02 8.74 -4.75
C TYR A 103 18.74 7.68 -5.82
N GLU A 104 19.67 7.49 -6.76
CA GLU A 104 19.57 6.47 -7.81
C GLU A 104 19.84 5.07 -7.25
N ARG A 105 18.81 4.21 -7.28
CA ARG A 105 18.92 2.80 -6.89
C ARG A 105 17.90 1.93 -7.63
N THR A 106 18.19 0.63 -7.71
CA THR A 106 17.21 -0.36 -8.14
C THR A 106 16.13 -0.54 -7.08
N ILE A 107 14.89 -0.67 -7.54
CA ILE A 107 13.69 -0.86 -6.73
C ILE A 107 12.77 -1.89 -7.38
N LEU A 108 11.75 -2.30 -6.66
CA LEU A 108 10.65 -3.11 -7.16
C LEU A 108 9.39 -2.24 -7.18
N THR A 109 8.62 -2.29 -8.26
CA THR A 109 7.44 -1.45 -8.43
C THR A 109 6.23 -2.24 -8.84
N ILE A 110 5.06 -1.65 -8.57
CA ILE A 110 3.77 -2.10 -9.08
C ILE A 110 3.31 -1.05 -10.08
N ASN A 111 3.22 -1.43 -11.35
CA ASN A 111 2.88 -0.51 -12.46
C ASN A 111 3.80 0.74 -12.51
N ARG A 112 5.09 0.60 -12.16
CA ARG A 112 6.09 1.69 -12.14
C ARG A 112 5.71 2.86 -11.23
N ARG A 113 5.07 2.54 -10.10
CA ARG A 113 4.69 3.50 -9.07
C ARG A 113 5.31 3.10 -7.73
N LEU A 114 5.53 4.11 -6.90
CA LEU A 114 5.94 3.98 -5.50
C LEU A 114 5.16 5.06 -4.72
N PRO A 115 4.26 4.69 -3.79
CA PRO A 115 3.74 3.35 -3.55
C PRO A 115 3.00 2.80 -4.78
N GLY A 116 2.67 1.51 -4.76
CA GLY A 116 1.82 0.88 -5.77
C GLY A 116 0.41 1.51 -5.83
N PRO A 117 -0.36 1.25 -6.92
CA PRO A 117 -1.70 1.81 -7.11
C PRO A 117 -2.63 1.66 -5.90
N SER A 118 -3.25 2.75 -5.43
CA SER A 118 -4.22 2.65 -4.33
C SER A 118 -5.48 1.89 -4.77
N ILE A 119 -5.84 0.85 -4.04
CA ILE A 119 -7.15 0.19 -4.18
C ILE A 119 -8.15 0.94 -3.31
N GLN A 120 -9.24 1.45 -3.87
CA GLN A 120 -10.31 2.06 -3.09
C GLN A 120 -11.68 1.57 -3.54
N VAL A 121 -12.37 0.89 -2.62
CA VAL A 121 -13.62 0.17 -2.88
C VAL A 121 -14.62 0.37 -1.75
N CYS A 122 -15.84 -0.13 -1.92
CA CYS A 122 -16.84 -0.19 -0.86
C CYS A 122 -16.87 -1.56 -0.17
N VAL A 123 -17.31 -1.62 1.08
CA VAL A 123 -17.61 -2.88 1.78
C VAL A 123 -18.54 -3.74 0.93
N GLY A 124 -18.20 -5.02 0.79
CA GLY A 124 -18.93 -6.01 -0.01
C GLY A 124 -18.57 -6.02 -1.50
N ASP A 125 -17.75 -5.08 -1.98
CA ASP A 125 -17.23 -5.16 -3.35
C ASP A 125 -16.33 -6.39 -3.52
N ARG A 126 -16.35 -6.96 -4.72
CA ARG A 126 -15.45 -8.05 -5.11
C ARG A 126 -14.20 -7.45 -5.74
N ILE A 127 -13.06 -7.64 -5.08
CA ILE A 127 -11.74 -7.22 -5.55
C ILE A 127 -11.16 -8.37 -6.37
N VAL A 128 -10.83 -8.08 -7.64
CA VAL A 128 -10.13 -9.01 -8.52
C VAL A 128 -8.82 -8.36 -8.96
N VAL A 129 -7.69 -9.01 -8.68
CA VAL A 129 -6.36 -8.48 -9.05
C VAL A 129 -5.58 -9.52 -9.82
N ASP A 130 -5.25 -9.20 -11.07
CA ASP A 130 -4.28 -9.98 -11.86
C ASP A 130 -2.88 -9.47 -11.56
N VAL A 131 -2.09 -10.27 -10.85
CA VAL A 131 -0.69 -9.99 -10.54
C VAL A 131 0.18 -10.70 -11.56
N ILE A 132 0.85 -9.92 -12.40
CA ILE A 132 1.75 -10.36 -13.46
C ILE A 132 3.17 -10.15 -12.95
N ASN A 133 3.89 -11.24 -12.70
CA ASN A 133 5.27 -11.16 -12.22
C ASN A 133 6.23 -11.04 -13.42
N LYS A 134 6.80 -9.84 -13.63
CA LYS A 134 7.84 -9.58 -14.64
C LYS A 134 9.23 -9.40 -14.01
N MET A 135 9.40 -9.68 -12.73
CA MET A 135 10.71 -9.59 -12.06
C MET A 135 11.55 -10.81 -12.46
N ASN A 136 12.71 -10.59 -13.07
CA ASN A 136 13.54 -11.66 -13.61
C ASN A 136 14.13 -12.51 -12.49
N GLY A 137 13.90 -13.84 -12.54
CA GLY A 137 14.46 -14.77 -11.57
C GLY A 137 13.94 -14.62 -10.13
N ARG A 138 12.92 -13.78 -9.92
CA ARG A 138 12.29 -13.57 -8.60
C ARG A 138 10.87 -14.12 -8.60
N SER A 139 10.48 -14.78 -7.53
CA SER A 139 9.08 -15.03 -7.22
C SER A 139 8.45 -13.84 -6.48
N THR A 140 7.13 -13.83 -6.34
CA THR A 140 6.44 -12.87 -5.48
C THR A 140 5.12 -13.44 -4.97
N THR A 141 4.53 -12.78 -3.99
CA THR A 141 3.12 -12.92 -3.60
C THR A 141 2.56 -11.54 -3.29
N VAL A 142 1.25 -11.41 -3.08
CA VAL A 142 0.64 -10.18 -2.56
C VAL A 142 -0.24 -10.51 -1.38
N HIS A 143 0.15 -10.04 -0.20
CA HIS A 143 -0.67 -10.13 1.00
C HIS A 143 -1.53 -8.88 1.19
N TRP A 144 -2.77 -9.09 1.61
CA TRP A 144 -3.79 -8.06 1.78
C TRP A 144 -3.95 -7.73 3.26
N HIS A 145 -2.98 -6.98 3.79
CA HIS A 145 -2.83 -6.73 5.22
C HIS A 145 -4.10 -6.09 5.83
N GLY A 146 -4.72 -6.84 6.75
CA GLY A 146 -5.93 -6.43 7.47
C GLY A 146 -7.24 -6.96 6.87
N ILE A 147 -7.22 -7.51 5.65
CA ILE A 147 -8.36 -8.22 5.08
C ILE A 147 -8.47 -9.59 5.74
N ARG A 148 -9.65 -9.96 6.26
CA ARG A 148 -9.79 -11.20 7.06
C ARG A 148 -9.80 -12.46 6.22
N GLN A 149 -9.91 -12.33 4.90
CA GLN A 149 -10.00 -13.44 3.93
C GLN A 149 -11.07 -14.48 4.30
N LYS A 150 -12.20 -14.01 4.84
CA LYS A 150 -13.32 -14.89 5.19
C LYS A 150 -13.82 -15.58 3.93
N ASN A 151 -13.84 -16.91 3.96
CA ASN A 151 -14.16 -17.80 2.83
C ASN A 151 -13.18 -17.77 1.64
N HIS A 152 -12.11 -16.96 1.70
CA HIS A 152 -11.15 -16.77 0.60
C HIS A 152 -9.70 -17.02 1.05
N LYS A 153 -9.47 -17.97 1.96
CA LYS A 153 -8.17 -18.21 2.62
C LYS A 153 -6.99 -18.40 1.66
N PHE A 154 -7.22 -18.97 0.48
CA PHE A 154 -6.18 -19.16 -0.55
C PHE A 154 -5.79 -17.88 -1.29
N MET A 155 -6.49 -16.77 -1.03
CA MET A 155 -6.22 -15.44 -1.59
C MET A 155 -5.44 -14.55 -0.62
N ASP A 156 -5.01 -15.08 0.54
CA ASP A 156 -4.30 -14.30 1.55
C ASP A 156 -2.88 -13.91 1.15
N GLY A 157 -2.26 -14.63 0.21
CA GLY A 157 -0.97 -14.22 -0.33
C GLY A 157 0.26 -14.50 0.54
N VAL A 158 0.19 -15.43 1.47
CA VAL A 158 1.35 -15.83 2.28
C VAL A 158 2.04 -17.03 1.62
N PRO A 159 3.28 -16.89 1.12
CA PRO A 159 3.97 -17.97 0.42
C PRO A 159 4.22 -19.15 1.36
N MET A 160 4.11 -20.36 0.83
CA MET A 160 4.26 -21.63 1.57
C MET A 160 3.21 -21.88 2.68
N VAL A 161 2.24 -20.98 2.85
CA VAL A 161 1.12 -21.14 3.80
C VAL A 161 -0.20 -21.22 3.06
N THR A 162 -0.56 -20.17 2.32
CA THR A 162 -1.85 -20.09 1.62
C THR A 162 -1.74 -20.28 0.11
N GLN A 163 -0.54 -20.11 -0.45
CA GLN A 163 -0.26 -20.38 -1.87
C GLN A 163 1.23 -20.66 -2.12
N CYS A 164 1.53 -21.22 -3.28
CA CYS A 164 2.87 -21.17 -3.85
C CYS A 164 3.20 -19.73 -4.32
N PRO A 165 4.47 -19.31 -4.28
CA PRO A 165 4.89 -18.06 -4.89
C PRO A 165 4.57 -18.00 -6.38
N ILE A 166 4.26 -16.81 -6.89
CA ILE A 166 4.03 -16.53 -8.31
C ILE A 166 5.41 -16.44 -8.97
N HIS A 167 5.76 -17.38 -9.85
CA HIS A 167 7.07 -17.37 -10.48
C HIS A 167 7.18 -16.29 -11.56
N HIS A 168 8.42 -16.01 -11.98
CA HIS A 168 8.69 -15.14 -13.10
C HIS A 168 7.89 -15.54 -14.34
N SER A 169 7.33 -14.55 -15.04
CA SER A 169 6.46 -14.71 -16.21
C SER A 169 5.12 -15.41 -15.96
N GLU A 170 4.76 -15.66 -14.70
CA GLU A 170 3.43 -16.16 -14.35
C GLU A 170 2.47 -15.02 -14.00
N THR A 171 1.18 -15.32 -14.09
CA THR A 171 0.10 -14.46 -13.64
C THR A 171 -0.76 -15.23 -12.64
N PHE A 172 -1.04 -14.61 -11.50
CA PHE A 172 -1.96 -15.14 -10.51
C PHE A 172 -3.10 -14.16 -10.29
N ARG A 173 -4.33 -14.68 -10.19
CA ARG A 173 -5.52 -13.88 -9.92
C ARG A 173 -5.90 -14.02 -8.46
N TYR A 174 -5.84 -12.91 -7.73
CA TYR A 174 -6.49 -12.76 -6.43
C TYR A 174 -7.95 -12.39 -6.65
N ASP A 175 -8.85 -13.02 -5.91
CA ASP A 175 -10.30 -12.86 -6.06
C ASP A 175 -11.00 -13.03 -4.72
N PHE A 176 -11.34 -11.92 -4.07
CA PHE A 176 -11.88 -11.91 -2.71
C PHE A 176 -12.84 -10.73 -2.49
N GLU A 177 -13.55 -10.78 -1.38
CA GLU A 177 -14.51 -9.75 -0.98
C GLU A 177 -13.88 -8.75 0.00
N ALA A 178 -14.20 -7.46 -0.17
CA ALA A 178 -13.85 -6.40 0.77
C ALA A 178 -14.77 -6.47 2.01
N ASP A 179 -14.37 -7.24 3.02
CA ASP A 179 -15.28 -7.67 4.09
C ASP A 179 -15.43 -6.69 5.27
N ALA A 180 -14.43 -5.85 5.52
CA ALA A 180 -14.43 -4.92 6.66
C ALA A 180 -14.01 -3.50 6.26
N PRO A 181 -14.77 -2.46 6.66
CA PRO A 181 -14.40 -1.08 6.38
C PRO A 181 -13.16 -0.66 7.18
N GLY A 182 -12.37 0.23 6.60
CA GLY A 182 -11.18 0.77 7.25
C GLY A 182 -10.04 1.06 6.28
N CYS A 183 -8.90 1.37 6.87
CA CYS A 183 -7.64 1.51 6.15
C CYS A 183 -6.85 0.21 6.27
N HIS A 184 -6.63 -0.40 5.13
CA HIS A 184 -5.78 -1.55 4.93
C HIS A 184 -4.65 -1.16 3.98
N PHE A 185 -3.78 -2.10 3.68
CA PHE A 185 -2.77 -1.96 2.65
C PHE A 185 -2.44 -3.34 2.11
N TYR A 186 -1.71 -3.39 1.02
CA TYR A 186 -1.21 -4.62 0.47
C TYR A 186 0.30 -4.50 0.26
N HIS A 187 0.99 -5.63 0.29
CA HIS A 187 2.43 -5.66 0.07
C HIS A 187 2.87 -7.04 -0.42
N SER A 188 4.07 -7.12 -1.00
CA SER A 188 4.69 -8.42 -1.19
C SER A 188 4.97 -9.07 0.17
N HIS A 189 4.63 -10.35 0.28
CA HIS A 189 4.90 -11.17 1.47
C HIS A 189 5.98 -12.23 1.18
N ASP A 190 6.74 -12.04 0.09
CA ASP A 190 7.87 -12.89 -0.28
C ASP A 190 9.20 -12.18 0.02
N GLY A 191 9.99 -12.76 0.93
CA GLY A 191 11.27 -12.19 1.38
C GLY A 191 11.16 -10.76 1.92
N LEU A 192 12.07 -9.89 1.49
CA LEU A 192 12.17 -8.49 1.92
C LEU A 192 11.68 -7.50 0.85
N GLN A 193 10.87 -7.99 -0.09
CA GLN A 193 10.44 -7.22 -1.26
C GLN A 193 9.62 -5.96 -0.93
N LYS A 194 8.93 -5.94 0.22
CA LYS A 194 8.21 -4.75 0.71
C LYS A 194 9.14 -3.54 0.87
N VAL A 195 10.35 -3.77 1.37
CA VAL A 195 11.39 -2.75 1.62
C VAL A 195 11.81 -2.06 0.34
N ASP A 196 11.89 -2.82 -0.76
CA ASP A 196 12.32 -2.32 -2.05
C ASP A 196 11.17 -1.69 -2.87
N GLY A 197 9.97 -1.55 -2.30
CA GLY A 197 8.87 -0.75 -2.86
C GLY A 197 7.58 -1.51 -3.20
N LEU A 198 7.49 -2.83 -2.94
CA LEU A 198 6.26 -3.60 -3.19
C LEU A 198 5.23 -3.43 -2.05
N VAL A 199 4.65 -2.23 -1.97
CA VAL A 199 3.61 -1.83 -1.01
C VAL A 199 2.64 -0.85 -1.66
N GLY A 200 1.36 -0.89 -1.29
CA GLY A 200 0.35 0.07 -1.73
C GLY A 200 -0.87 0.08 -0.82
N SER A 201 -1.68 1.14 -0.85
CA SER A 201 -2.83 1.29 0.04
C SER A 201 -4.08 0.53 -0.42
N LEU A 202 -4.89 0.09 0.54
CA LEU A 202 -6.19 -0.53 0.29
C LEU A 202 -7.23 0.10 1.23
N VAL A 203 -8.14 0.89 0.68
CA VAL A 203 -9.19 1.55 1.45
C VAL A 203 -10.52 0.88 1.17
N VAL A 204 -11.16 0.37 2.23
CA VAL A 204 -12.54 -0.14 2.16
C VAL A 204 -13.44 0.87 2.83
N ARG A 205 -14.28 1.54 2.04
CA ARG A 205 -15.22 2.57 2.48
C ARG A 205 -16.56 1.94 2.84
N GLN A 206 -17.25 2.51 3.82
CA GLN A 206 -18.62 2.15 4.16
C GLN A 206 -19.58 3.29 3.82
N PRO A 207 -20.88 3.02 3.70
CA PRO A 207 -21.88 4.07 3.60
C PRO A 207 -21.75 5.08 4.75
N LYS A 208 -21.75 6.39 4.44
CA LYS A 208 -21.64 7.45 5.46
C LYS A 208 -22.76 7.38 6.51
N SER A 209 -23.91 6.80 6.15
CA SER A 209 -25.01 6.56 7.10
C SER A 209 -24.66 5.59 8.23
N GLU A 210 -23.79 4.61 7.95
CA GLU A 210 -23.38 3.52 8.82
C GLU A 210 -22.09 3.82 9.60
N ASP A 211 -21.37 4.88 9.22
CA ASP A 211 -20.15 5.30 9.90
C ASP A 211 -20.48 5.95 11.26
N PRO A 212 -20.01 5.36 12.38
CA PRO A 212 -20.25 5.92 13.71
C PRO A 212 -19.59 7.29 13.91
N ASN A 213 -18.53 7.59 13.15
CA ASN A 213 -17.76 8.83 13.23
C ASN A 213 -18.09 9.81 12.10
N LYS A 214 -19.19 9.60 11.35
CA LYS A 214 -19.63 10.46 10.24
C LYS A 214 -19.77 11.95 10.57
N GLY A 215 -19.97 12.28 11.85
CA GLY A 215 -20.10 13.65 12.35
C GLY A 215 -18.76 14.36 12.57
N GLU A 216 -17.64 13.62 12.56
CA GLU A 216 -16.30 14.16 12.85
C GLU A 216 -15.67 14.85 11.64
N TYR A 217 -16.07 14.51 10.41
CA TYR A 217 -15.45 14.99 9.18
C TYR A 217 -16.46 15.48 8.14
N ASP A 218 -15.95 16.33 7.25
CA ASP A 218 -16.73 16.91 6.15
C ASP A 218 -16.38 16.20 4.83
N ASP A 219 -15.09 16.10 4.53
CA ASP A 219 -14.58 15.54 3.28
C ASP A 219 -13.73 14.27 3.52
N ASP A 220 -13.99 13.23 2.71
CA ASP A 220 -13.23 11.98 2.65
C ASP A 220 -12.76 11.79 1.20
N LEU A 221 -11.54 12.22 0.92
CA LEU A 221 -10.99 12.29 -0.44
C LEU A 221 -10.14 11.07 -0.77
N PRO A 222 -10.16 10.58 -2.03
CA PRO A 222 -9.26 9.54 -2.50
C PRO A 222 -7.77 9.88 -2.33
N SER A 223 -7.38 11.13 -2.55
CA SER A 223 -5.97 11.56 -2.44
C SER A 223 -5.44 11.62 -1.01
N HIS A 224 -6.30 11.58 0.01
CA HIS A 224 -5.89 11.72 1.41
C HIS A 224 -5.49 10.38 2.04
N VAL A 225 -4.57 9.68 1.35
CA VAL A 225 -3.95 8.44 1.82
C VAL A 225 -2.44 8.62 1.86
N ILE A 226 -1.84 8.28 2.99
CA ILE A 226 -0.42 8.42 3.29
C ILE A 226 0.14 7.03 3.54
N VAL A 227 1.14 6.63 2.78
CA VAL A 227 1.94 5.44 3.06
C VAL A 227 3.32 5.92 3.49
N VAL A 228 3.72 5.58 4.71
CA VAL A 228 5.04 5.94 5.25
C VAL A 228 5.97 4.74 5.09
N GLU A 229 7.10 4.95 4.42
CA GLU A 229 8.10 3.92 4.13
C GLU A 229 9.46 4.37 4.68
N ASP A 230 10.17 3.48 5.37
CA ASP A 230 11.59 3.67 5.68
C ASP A 230 12.42 3.35 4.45
N TRP A 231 13.33 4.25 4.08
CA TRP A 231 14.01 4.21 2.80
C TRP A 231 15.51 4.01 2.92
N HIS A 232 15.98 2.94 2.29
CA HIS A 232 17.40 2.59 2.23
C HIS A 232 17.99 2.96 0.87
N HIS A 233 19.31 3.12 0.80
CA HIS A 233 20.03 3.31 -0.48
C HIS A 233 20.59 2.01 -1.06
N LEU A 234 20.63 0.95 -0.25
CA LEU A 234 20.95 -0.41 -0.68
C LEU A 234 19.67 -1.22 -0.86
N THR A 235 19.66 -2.11 -1.86
CA THR A 235 18.58 -3.10 -2.00
C THR A 235 18.52 -4.01 -0.78
N ALA A 236 17.32 -4.50 -0.46
CA ALA A 236 17.15 -5.37 0.69
C ALA A 236 18.07 -6.61 0.61
N ASP A 237 18.18 -7.23 -0.57
CA ASP A 237 19.07 -8.39 -0.77
C ASP A 237 20.56 -8.06 -0.54
N SER A 238 20.96 -6.80 -0.77
CA SER A 238 22.34 -6.35 -0.52
C SER A 238 22.57 -5.99 0.94
N ASN A 239 21.54 -5.50 1.63
CA ASN A 239 21.66 -4.97 2.98
C ASN A 239 21.43 -6.04 4.07
N PHE A 240 20.69 -7.11 3.77
CA PHE A 240 20.29 -8.13 4.75
C PHE A 240 21.02 -9.47 4.54
N PRO A 241 21.60 -10.09 5.59
CA PRO A 241 21.38 -9.86 7.03
C PRO A 241 22.25 -8.77 7.68
N GLY A 242 23.04 -8.02 6.91
CA GLY A 242 23.95 -6.98 7.39
C GLY A 242 25.32 -7.08 6.71
N LEU A 243 26.02 -5.95 6.63
CA LEU A 243 27.35 -5.88 6.03
C LEU A 243 28.43 -5.96 7.11
N LYS A 244 29.38 -6.89 6.96
CA LYS A 244 30.43 -7.14 7.96
C LYS A 244 31.45 -6.01 8.09
N TYR A 245 31.74 -5.31 6.99
CA TYR A 245 32.87 -4.36 6.90
C TYR A 245 32.45 -2.94 6.50
N ARG A 246 31.16 -2.71 6.22
CA ARG A 246 30.65 -1.36 6.00
C ARG A 246 29.91 -0.90 7.24
N GLU A 247 30.11 0.35 7.63
CA GLU A 247 29.31 1.02 8.66
C GLU A 247 27.94 1.47 8.11
N ASP A 248 27.48 0.90 7.00
CA ASP A 248 26.13 1.09 6.52
C ASP A 248 25.21 0.42 7.54
N SER A 249 24.78 1.21 8.51
CA SER A 249 23.79 0.81 9.49
C SER A 249 22.54 0.31 8.77
N GLN A 250 21.81 -0.60 9.41
CA GLN A 250 20.47 -0.97 8.96
C GLN A 250 19.47 0.19 9.12
N MET A 251 19.92 1.36 9.61
CA MET A 251 19.19 2.64 9.53
C MET A 251 18.79 2.93 8.07
N PRO A 252 17.53 3.30 7.81
CA PRO A 252 17.18 3.98 6.58
C PRO A 252 17.84 5.35 6.54
N GLN A 253 18.13 5.84 5.34
CA GLN A 253 18.66 7.18 5.14
C GLN A 253 17.57 8.25 5.35
N THR A 254 16.31 7.93 5.08
CA THR A 254 15.17 8.84 5.27
C THR A 254 13.85 8.08 5.35
N TYR A 255 12.75 8.79 5.57
CA TYR A 255 11.41 8.28 5.32
C TYR A 255 10.84 8.87 4.04
N LEU A 256 10.06 8.09 3.33
CA LEU A 256 9.17 8.59 2.28
C LEU A 256 7.78 8.78 2.86
N ILE A 257 7.16 9.90 2.51
CA ILE A 257 5.73 10.13 2.68
C ILE A 257 5.12 9.95 1.28
N HIS A 258 4.35 8.88 1.12
CA HIS A 258 3.71 8.50 -0.14
C HIS A 258 4.73 8.49 -1.30
N GLY A 259 5.82 7.74 -1.13
CA GLY A 259 6.85 7.56 -2.16
C GLY A 259 7.72 8.79 -2.46
N ARG A 260 7.60 9.86 -1.66
CA ARG A 260 8.35 11.11 -1.85
C ARG A 260 9.08 11.51 -0.57
N GLY A 261 10.32 11.91 -0.73
CA GLY A 261 11.16 12.36 0.38
C GLY A 261 12.35 13.15 -0.13
N GLN A 262 13.26 13.47 0.79
CA GLN A 262 14.55 14.09 0.53
C GLN A 262 15.57 13.42 1.45
N TRP A 263 16.81 13.33 0.99
CA TRP A 263 17.93 12.87 1.82
C TRP A 263 19.04 13.93 1.88
N LEU A 264 19.80 13.89 2.97
CA LEU A 264 20.95 14.77 3.18
C LEU A 264 22.14 14.23 2.40
N MET A 265 22.57 14.95 1.37
CA MET A 265 23.72 14.60 0.53
C MET A 265 24.95 14.29 1.36
N THR A 266 25.90 13.55 0.77
CA THR A 266 27.17 13.16 1.40
C THR A 266 28.02 14.33 1.88
N ASP A 267 27.77 15.56 1.40
CA ASP A 267 28.41 16.77 1.91
C ASP A 267 27.91 17.18 3.31
N GLY A 268 26.77 16.63 3.77
CA GLY A 268 26.18 16.88 5.08
C GLY A 268 25.45 18.21 5.22
N TYR A 269 25.35 19.01 4.15
CA TYR A 269 24.78 20.36 4.20
C TYR A 269 23.61 20.58 3.25
N LYS A 270 23.46 19.75 2.22
CA LYS A 270 22.43 19.95 1.18
C LYS A 270 21.44 18.79 1.14
N LEU A 271 20.16 19.13 1.10
CA LEU A 271 19.11 18.19 0.76
C LEU A 271 19.01 18.05 -0.76
N VAL A 272 18.72 16.83 -1.23
CA VAL A 272 18.38 16.62 -2.64
C VAL A 272 17.08 17.34 -2.97
N ASN A 273 17.08 18.03 -4.12
CA ASN A 273 15.92 18.78 -4.59
C ASN A 273 14.92 17.87 -5.31
N THR A 274 14.20 17.05 -4.54
CA THR A 274 13.07 16.24 -4.99
C THR A 274 11.74 16.79 -4.48
N PRO A 275 10.65 16.60 -5.24
CA PRO A 275 9.32 16.99 -4.80
C PRO A 275 8.88 16.17 -3.59
N LEU A 276 8.18 16.84 -2.67
CA LEU A 276 7.55 16.22 -1.49
C LEU A 276 6.08 15.93 -1.78
N ALA A 277 5.48 14.98 -1.03
CA ALA A 277 4.05 14.74 -1.09
C ALA A 277 3.26 15.97 -0.63
N GLN A 278 2.19 16.29 -1.35
CA GLN A 278 1.34 17.44 -1.08
C GLN A 278 -0.12 17.00 -1.02
N TYR A 279 -0.84 17.53 -0.04
CA TYR A 279 -2.25 17.23 0.17
C TYR A 279 -3.03 18.53 0.24
N HIS A 280 -3.95 18.72 -0.71
CA HIS A 280 -4.78 19.90 -0.77
C HIS A 280 -5.99 19.76 0.15
N VAL A 281 -6.29 20.83 0.89
CA VAL A 281 -7.38 20.90 1.86
C VAL A 281 -8.13 22.23 1.73
N THR A 282 -9.38 22.25 2.17
CA THR A 282 -10.20 23.47 2.16
C THR A 282 -10.23 24.07 3.57
N LYS A 283 -9.93 25.36 3.69
CA LYS A 283 -10.01 26.07 4.98
C LYS A 283 -11.42 25.95 5.57
N GLY A 284 -11.49 25.68 6.88
CA GLY A 284 -12.72 25.55 7.64
C GLY A 284 -13.40 24.19 7.55
N LYS A 285 -12.88 23.27 6.71
CA LYS A 285 -13.36 21.90 6.62
C LYS A 285 -12.49 20.94 7.44
N ARG A 286 -13.08 19.80 7.78
CA ARG A 286 -12.45 18.67 8.46
C ARG A 286 -12.22 17.54 7.45
N HIS A 287 -10.96 17.21 7.21
CA HIS A 287 -10.55 16.25 6.19
C HIS A 287 -10.09 14.94 6.82
N VAL A 288 -10.52 13.82 6.24
CA VAL A 288 -10.06 12.47 6.63
C VAL A 288 -8.74 12.14 5.97
N PHE A 289 -7.73 11.81 6.76
CA PHE A 289 -6.46 11.25 6.30
C PHE A 289 -6.28 9.83 6.80
N ARG A 290 -5.85 8.93 5.91
CA ARG A 290 -5.54 7.54 6.23
C ARG A 290 -4.05 7.32 6.15
N ILE A 291 -3.44 6.92 7.26
CA ILE A 291 -1.99 6.76 7.39
C ILE A 291 -1.68 5.27 7.56
N VAL A 292 -0.82 4.76 6.69
CA VAL A 292 -0.30 3.40 6.71
C VAL A 292 1.16 3.44 7.13
N ALA A 293 1.50 2.71 8.20
CA ALA A 293 2.88 2.43 8.54
C ALA A 293 3.40 1.29 7.65
N GLY A 294 3.79 1.67 6.43
CA GLY A 294 4.39 0.77 5.43
C GLY A 294 5.83 0.38 5.75
N SER A 295 6.45 1.00 6.76
CA SER A 295 7.83 0.76 7.18
C SER A 295 8.11 -0.71 7.53
N CYS A 296 9.39 -1.07 7.53
CA CYS A 296 9.86 -2.44 7.73
C CYS A 296 10.75 -2.61 8.95
N TYR A 297 11.68 -1.68 9.18
CA TYR A 297 12.79 -1.82 10.12
C TYR A 297 12.79 -0.80 11.25
N GLU A 298 12.52 0.47 10.95
CA GLU A 298 12.47 1.48 12.02
C GLU A 298 11.14 1.47 12.75
N CYS A 299 11.18 1.24 14.06
CA CYS A 299 9.99 1.17 14.90
C CYS A 299 10.21 1.75 16.30
N PRO A 300 9.33 2.65 16.78
CA PRO A 300 8.26 3.35 16.04
C PRO A 300 8.75 4.63 15.36
N PHE A 301 7.94 5.19 14.46
CA PHE A 301 8.07 6.58 14.03
C PHE A 301 6.95 7.45 14.62
N ILE A 302 7.18 8.75 14.68
CA ILE A 302 6.18 9.74 15.11
C ILE A 302 5.79 10.62 13.94
N PHE A 303 4.49 10.70 13.67
CA PHE A 303 3.87 11.57 12.68
C PHE A 303 3.24 12.81 13.35
N THR A 304 3.45 13.98 12.76
CA THR A 304 2.89 15.26 13.20
C THR A 304 2.51 16.15 12.02
N ILE A 305 1.61 17.12 12.26
CA ILE A 305 1.24 18.15 11.28
C ILE A 305 1.48 19.51 11.94
N GLU A 306 2.28 20.35 11.29
CA GLU A 306 2.64 21.67 11.82
C GLU A 306 1.39 22.49 12.14
N LYS A 307 1.31 23.01 13.37
CA LYS A 307 0.20 23.85 13.89
C LYS A 307 -1.19 23.20 13.83
N HIS A 308 -1.27 21.88 13.67
CA HIS A 308 -2.54 21.16 13.66
C HIS A 308 -2.53 20.01 14.67
N ASP A 309 -3.57 19.93 15.47
CA ASP A 309 -3.97 18.70 16.12
C ASP A 309 -4.90 17.90 15.19
N PHE A 310 -5.16 16.65 15.54
CA PHE A 310 -6.06 15.80 14.77
C PHE A 310 -6.79 14.80 15.67
N VAL A 311 -7.91 14.30 15.17
CA VAL A 311 -8.78 13.37 15.90
C VAL A 311 -8.63 11.99 15.28
N ILE A 312 -8.13 11.02 16.04
CA ILE A 312 -8.13 9.61 15.64
C ILE A 312 -9.58 9.14 15.64
N ILE A 313 -10.03 8.59 14.51
CA ILE A 313 -11.37 8.00 14.38
C ILE A 313 -11.31 6.50 14.11
N HIS A 314 -10.26 5.97 13.50
CA HIS A 314 -10.07 4.52 13.32
C HIS A 314 -8.63 4.11 13.65
N ALA A 315 -8.47 2.88 14.12
CA ALA A 315 -7.19 2.19 14.27
C ALA A 315 -7.33 0.80 13.62
N ASP A 316 -6.43 0.47 12.71
CA ASP A 316 -6.46 -0.74 11.88
C ASP A 316 -7.85 -1.00 11.25
N VAL A 317 -8.45 -2.14 11.60
CA VAL A 317 -9.73 -2.63 11.07
C VAL A 317 -10.83 -2.34 12.07
N GLY A 318 -11.10 -1.06 12.32
CA GLY A 318 -12.29 -0.67 13.06
C GLY A 318 -12.34 0.79 13.50
N PRO A 319 -13.56 1.30 13.76
CA PRO A 319 -13.76 2.60 14.37
C PRO A 319 -13.31 2.58 15.83
N THR A 320 -12.77 3.72 16.26
CA THR A 320 -12.42 4.04 17.64
C THR A 320 -13.38 5.10 18.17
N LYS A 321 -13.39 5.30 19.48
CA LYS A 321 -13.97 6.53 20.05
C LYS A 321 -13.07 7.70 19.64
N PRO A 322 -13.62 8.79 19.10
CA PRO A 322 -12.83 9.95 18.68
C PRO A 322 -11.86 10.41 19.77
N HIS A 323 -10.57 10.46 19.43
CA HIS A 323 -9.52 10.84 20.37
C HIS A 323 -8.59 11.90 19.77
N ARG A 324 -8.55 13.08 20.37
CA ARG A 324 -7.75 14.22 19.91
C ARG A 324 -6.30 14.08 20.38
N VAL A 325 -5.36 14.18 19.45
CA VAL A 325 -3.92 14.09 19.68
C VAL A 325 -3.17 15.14 18.85
N ASN A 326 -1.92 15.43 19.24
CA ASN A 326 -1.01 16.32 18.51
C ASN A 326 0.07 15.56 17.71
N SER A 327 0.24 14.27 18.00
CA SER A 327 1.21 13.40 17.36
C SER A 327 0.69 11.97 17.38
N LEU A 328 1.14 11.18 16.41
CA LEU A 328 0.81 9.77 16.29
C LEU A 328 2.09 8.95 16.27
N THR A 329 2.27 8.07 17.25
CA THR A 329 3.34 7.08 17.25
C THR A 329 2.84 5.83 16.53
N MET A 330 3.54 5.38 15.50
CA MET A 330 3.14 4.23 14.68
C MET A 330 4.28 3.22 14.55
N SER A 331 3.91 1.94 14.56
CA SER A 331 4.79 0.81 14.27
C SER A 331 4.42 0.16 12.93
N PRO A 332 5.35 -0.55 12.26
CA PRO A 332 5.06 -1.27 11.02
C PRO A 332 3.80 -2.10 11.06
N GLY A 333 2.99 -1.96 10.02
CA GLY A 333 1.73 -2.67 9.87
C GLY A 333 0.54 -1.97 10.52
N GLU A 334 0.74 -0.98 11.41
CA GLU A 334 -0.38 -0.21 11.97
C GLU A 334 -0.95 0.79 10.96
N ARG A 335 -2.26 1.04 11.08
CA ARG A 335 -2.96 2.07 10.29
C ARG A 335 -3.81 2.92 11.21
N TYR A 336 -3.84 4.21 10.94
CA TYR A 336 -4.73 5.12 11.63
C TYR A 336 -5.49 5.97 10.62
N THR A 337 -6.79 6.17 10.89
CA THR A 337 -7.56 7.21 10.20
C THR A 337 -7.72 8.38 11.15
N ILE A 338 -7.25 9.54 10.72
CA ILE A 338 -7.30 10.79 11.48
C ILE A 338 -8.17 11.81 10.76
N VAL A 339 -8.74 12.73 11.53
CA VAL A 339 -9.45 13.90 11.01
C VAL A 339 -8.65 15.15 11.36
N VAL A 340 -8.26 15.89 10.32
CA VAL A 340 -7.53 17.15 10.44
C VAL A 340 -8.51 18.30 10.29
N ASN A 341 -8.57 19.17 11.30
CA ASN A 341 -9.40 20.37 11.25
C ASN A 341 -8.61 21.53 10.63
N CYS A 342 -8.94 21.94 9.40
CA CYS A 342 -8.20 22.95 8.65
C CYS A 342 -8.59 24.38 9.08
N ASN A 343 -8.39 24.71 10.35
CA ASN A 343 -8.81 25.97 10.98
C ASN A 343 -7.73 27.06 11.00
N GLN A 344 -6.50 26.76 10.55
CA GLN A 344 -5.39 27.70 10.52
C GLN A 344 -5.49 28.71 9.36
N THR A 345 -4.59 29.69 9.33
CA THR A 345 -4.48 30.64 8.20
C THR A 345 -4.18 29.90 6.89
N VAL A 346 -4.65 30.42 5.76
CA VAL A 346 -4.35 29.80 4.46
C VAL A 346 -2.84 29.86 4.22
N GLY A 347 -2.22 28.71 3.96
CA GLY A 347 -0.78 28.54 3.78
C GLY A 347 -0.40 27.07 3.71
N SER A 348 0.89 26.81 3.54
CA SER A 348 1.45 25.45 3.56
C SER A 348 1.93 25.11 4.97
N TYR A 349 1.64 23.88 5.41
CA TYR A 349 2.02 23.37 6.72
C TYR A 349 2.73 22.03 6.52
N TRP A 350 3.80 21.81 7.27
CA TRP A 350 4.59 20.59 7.12
C TRP A 350 3.93 19.39 7.79
N MET A 351 3.91 18.26 7.09
CA MET A 351 3.69 16.94 7.70
C MET A 351 5.07 16.32 7.95
N HIS A 352 5.35 15.95 9.19
CA HIS A 352 6.66 15.42 9.59
C HIS A 352 6.55 14.00 10.10
N THR A 353 7.47 13.16 9.65
CA THR A 353 7.79 11.86 10.23
C THR A 353 9.17 11.91 10.87
N ARG A 354 9.30 11.38 12.09
CA ARG A 354 10.60 11.23 12.76
C ARG A 354 10.77 9.82 13.31
N ALA A 355 11.95 9.25 13.14
CA ALA A 355 12.31 7.99 13.81
C ALA A 355 12.36 8.21 15.33
N VAL A 356 11.95 7.19 16.10
CA VAL A 356 12.15 7.14 17.56
C VAL A 356 13.33 6.24 17.92
N GLY A 357 13.66 5.27 17.06
CA GLY A 357 14.81 4.38 17.16
C GLY A 357 14.56 3.02 16.51
N PHE A 358 15.57 2.15 16.57
CA PHE A 358 15.50 0.75 16.13
C PHE A 358 14.61 -0.09 17.04
N CYS A 359 13.99 -1.11 16.45
CA CYS A 359 13.50 -2.28 17.17
C CYS A 359 14.46 -3.46 17.11
#